data_AF-A0A2K8VHH4-F1
#
_entry.id   AF-A0A2K8VHH4-F1
#
_cell.length_a   1.000
_cell.length_b   1.000
_cell.length_c   1.000
_cell.angle_alpha   90.00
_cell.angle_beta   90.00
_cell.angle_gamma   90.00
#
_symmetry.space_group_name_H-M   'P 1'
#
loop_
_entity.id
_entity.type
_entity.pdbx_description
1 polymer ?
#
loop_
_entity_poly.entity_id
_entity_poly.type
_entity_poly.pdbx_seq_one_letter_code
_entity_poly.pdbx_strand_id
1 'polypeptide(L)'
;MKMTKEEYFEKAKFIWQNYVPKSGQAETVQGELLRAVEKLRDEAHRNGNINWDNGHEILGLYVKDTLINSNEFDQETVKQIKSDIQRLLIFEQPYLEDDIYDRLTDRIVDWFIKHPDPVSHELNPDLHR
;
A
#
# COMPACT_ATOMS: atom_id res chain seq x y z
N MET A 1 1.81 -24.32 -2.00
CA MET A 1 2.39 -23.90 -3.29
C MET A 1 2.47 -22.38 -3.25
N LYS A 2 3.59 -21.77 -3.63
CA LYS A 2 3.72 -20.30 -3.62
C LYS A 2 2.91 -19.75 -4.81
N MET A 3 2.07 -18.74 -4.59
CA MET A 3 1.29 -18.12 -5.66
C MET A 3 2.22 -17.58 -6.75
N THR A 4 1.78 -17.69 -8.00
CA THR A 4 2.43 -17.14 -9.19
C THR A 4 2.21 -15.64 -9.28
N LYS A 5 3.05 -14.93 -10.06
CA LYS A 5 2.88 -13.49 -10.31
C LYS A 5 1.50 -13.15 -10.87
N GLU A 6 0.97 -14.00 -11.75
CA GLU A 6 -0.36 -13.83 -12.34
C GLU A 6 -1.46 -13.92 -11.27
N GLU A 7 -1.35 -14.85 -10.32
CA GLU A 7 -2.31 -14.96 -9.21
C GLU A 7 -2.26 -13.75 -8.28
N TYR A 8 -1.06 -13.24 -7.96
CA TYR A 8 -0.91 -11.98 -7.20
C TYR A 8 -1.56 -10.81 -7.93
N PHE A 9 -1.31 -10.67 -9.23
CA PHE A 9 -1.88 -9.62 -10.06
C PHE A 9 -3.41 -9.67 -10.07
N GLU A 10 -4.01 -10.84 -10.33
CA GLU A 10 -5.48 -10.95 -10.35
C GLU A 10 -6.11 -10.71 -8.98
N LYS A 11 -5.42 -11.02 -7.88
CA LYS A 11 -5.88 -10.67 -6.52
C LYS A 11 -5.79 -9.17 -6.24
N ALA A 12 -4.68 -8.52 -6.59
CA ALA A 12 -4.55 -7.07 -6.44
C ALA A 12 -5.60 -6.34 -7.29
N LYS A 13 -5.81 -6.78 -8.53
CA LYS A 13 -6.86 -6.28 -9.42
C LYS A 13 -8.26 -6.47 -8.84
N PHE A 14 -8.53 -7.61 -8.22
CA PHE A 14 -9.80 -7.83 -7.50
C PHE A 14 -9.99 -6.80 -6.38
N ILE A 15 -8.98 -6.58 -5.54
CA ILE A 15 -9.02 -5.56 -4.47
C ILE A 15 -9.29 -4.18 -5.08
N TRP A 16 -8.57 -3.81 -6.13
CA TRP A 16 -8.73 -2.52 -6.82
C TRP A 16 -10.17 -2.32 -7.31
N GLN A 17 -10.72 -3.30 -8.03
CA GLN A 17 -12.04 -3.18 -8.66
C GLN A 17 -13.19 -3.18 -7.66
N ASN A 18 -13.04 -3.82 -6.51
CA ASN A 18 -14.14 -4.02 -5.55
C ASN A 18 -14.05 -3.11 -4.33
N TYR A 19 -12.85 -2.65 -3.95
CA TYR A 19 -12.62 -1.97 -2.68
C TYR A 19 -11.96 -0.60 -2.79
N VAL A 20 -11.34 -0.26 -3.93
CA VAL A 20 -10.76 1.08 -4.13
C VAL A 20 -11.81 2.01 -4.76
N PRO A 21 -12.21 3.10 -4.08
CA PRO A 21 -13.18 4.03 -4.63
C PRO A 21 -12.56 4.89 -5.73
N LYS A 22 -13.41 5.48 -6.58
CA LYS A 22 -12.96 6.44 -7.61
C LYS A 22 -12.35 7.72 -7.02
N SER A 23 -12.76 8.08 -5.81
CA SER A 23 -12.29 9.27 -5.09
C SER A 23 -12.44 9.09 -3.58
N GLY A 24 -11.57 9.74 -2.82
CA GLY A 24 -11.55 9.64 -1.36
C GLY A 24 -10.83 8.40 -0.85
N GLN A 25 -10.88 8.22 0.46
CA GLN A 25 -10.36 7.05 1.16
C GLN A 25 -11.30 5.86 0.96
N ALA A 26 -10.74 4.64 0.91
CA ALA A 26 -11.53 3.42 0.81
C ALA A 26 -12.28 3.15 2.13
N GLU A 27 -13.44 2.49 2.04
CA GLU A 27 -14.20 2.06 3.22
C GLU A 27 -13.60 0.79 3.86
N THR A 28 -12.70 0.09 3.16
CA THR A 28 -12.07 -1.14 3.64
C THR A 28 -10.57 -1.02 3.75
N VAL A 29 -9.98 -1.76 4.70
CA VAL A 29 -8.52 -1.81 4.91
C VAL A 29 -7.83 -2.34 3.66
N GLN A 30 -8.39 -3.38 3.03
CA GLN A 30 -7.90 -3.94 1.76
C GLN A 30 -7.79 -2.85 0.68
N GLY A 31 -8.86 -2.08 0.49
CA GLY A 31 -8.91 -1.01 -0.49
C GLY A 31 -7.92 0.09 -0.16
N GLU A 32 -7.88 0.55 1.09
CA GLU A 32 -7.03 1.67 1.47
C GLU A 32 -5.55 1.33 1.37
N LEU A 33 -5.15 0.10 1.73
CA LEU A 33 -3.77 -0.36 1.56
C LEU A 33 -3.32 -0.26 0.10
N LEU A 34 -4.14 -0.78 -0.83
CA LEU A 34 -3.79 -0.76 -2.25
C LEU A 34 -3.84 0.65 -2.84
N ARG A 35 -4.85 1.44 -2.45
CA ARG A 35 -4.96 2.86 -2.83
C ARG A 35 -3.74 3.65 -2.37
N ALA A 36 -3.26 3.41 -1.15
CA ALA A 36 -2.11 4.09 -0.59
C ALA A 36 -0.84 3.81 -1.39
N VAL A 37 -0.53 2.54 -1.69
CA VAL A 37 0.64 2.17 -2.51
C VAL A 37 0.58 2.82 -3.89
N GLU A 38 -0.58 2.79 -4.56
CA GLU A 38 -0.73 3.43 -5.88
C GLU A 38 -0.61 4.95 -5.82
N LYS A 39 -1.08 5.60 -4.74
CA LYS A 39 -0.90 7.05 -4.54
C LYS A 39 0.57 7.43 -4.32
N LEU A 40 1.33 6.61 -3.58
CA LEU A 40 2.78 6.80 -3.42
C LEU A 40 3.49 6.66 -4.77
N ARG A 41 3.12 5.63 -5.54
CA ARG A 41 3.66 5.36 -6.88
C ARG A 41 3.37 6.50 -7.87
N ASP A 42 2.12 6.93 -7.95
CA ASP A 42 1.66 8.00 -8.86
C ASP A 42 2.39 9.31 -8.57
N GLU A 43 2.56 9.65 -7.28
CA GLU A 43 3.27 10.86 -6.85
C GLU A 43 4.75 10.86 -7.28
N ALA A 44 5.45 9.75 -7.07
CA ALA A 44 6.85 9.65 -7.49
C ALA A 44 6.99 9.69 -9.03
N HIS A 45 6.19 8.90 -9.75
CA HIS A 45 6.35 8.73 -11.19
C HIS A 45 5.87 9.92 -12.01
N ARG A 46 4.75 10.53 -11.65
CA ARG A 46 4.13 11.60 -12.45
C ARG A 46 4.48 12.99 -11.96
N ASN A 47 4.68 13.16 -10.65
CA ASN A 47 4.88 14.47 -10.04
C ASN A 47 6.33 14.66 -9.56
N GLY A 48 7.16 13.61 -9.55
CA GLY A 48 8.52 13.70 -9.01
C GLY A 48 8.52 14.14 -7.55
N ASN A 49 7.52 13.72 -6.77
CA ASN A 49 7.26 14.12 -5.39
C ASN A 49 6.92 15.60 -5.16
N ILE A 50 6.70 16.43 -6.19
CA ILE A 50 6.48 17.86 -5.96
C ILE A 50 5.20 18.19 -5.19
N ASN A 51 4.18 17.31 -5.23
CA ASN A 51 2.95 17.48 -4.47
C ASN A 51 3.02 16.78 -3.11
N TRP A 52 4.18 16.29 -2.67
CA TRP A 52 4.35 15.66 -1.36
C TRP A 52 3.94 16.59 -0.22
N ASP A 53 3.12 16.07 0.68
CA ASP A 53 2.62 16.74 1.88
C ASP A 53 2.49 15.73 3.02
N ASN A 54 1.94 16.17 4.15
CA ASN A 54 1.66 15.29 5.29
C ASN A 54 0.78 14.08 4.92
N GLY A 55 -0.12 14.21 3.94
CA GLY A 55 -0.94 13.11 3.45
C GLY A 55 -0.11 12.00 2.80
N HIS A 56 1.01 12.33 2.15
CA HIS A 56 1.91 11.31 1.56
C HIS A 56 2.53 10.45 2.66
N GLU A 57 2.98 11.09 3.74
CA GLU A 57 3.57 10.41 4.89
C GLU A 57 2.53 9.57 5.63
N ILE A 58 1.31 10.08 5.80
CA ILE A 58 0.19 9.31 6.38
C ILE A 58 -0.05 8.03 5.59
N LEU A 59 -0.08 8.08 4.25
CA LEU A 59 -0.29 6.90 3.41
C LEU A 59 0.84 5.87 3.59
N GLY A 60 2.10 6.31 3.54
CA GLY A 60 3.24 5.41 3.74
C GLY A 60 3.24 4.76 5.12
N LEU A 61 2.98 5.55 6.17
CA LEU A 61 2.87 5.04 7.54
C LEU A 61 1.68 4.10 7.71
N TYR A 62 0.53 4.41 7.11
CA TYR A 62 -0.64 3.54 7.14
C TYR A 62 -0.34 2.15 6.56
N VAL A 63 0.30 2.07 5.38
CA VAL A 63 0.70 0.78 4.78
C VAL A 63 1.63 0.01 5.71
N LYS A 64 2.68 0.68 6.21
CA LYS A 64 3.68 0.08 7.10
C LYS A 64 3.06 -0.46 8.39
N ASP A 65 2.31 0.38 9.11
CA ASP A 65 1.81 0.06 10.44
C ASP A 65 0.67 -0.96 10.36
N THR A 66 -0.21 -0.87 9.36
CA THR A 66 -1.29 -1.86 9.14
C THR A 66 -0.72 -3.25 8.89
N LEU A 67 0.24 -3.37 7.95
CA LEU A 67 0.83 -4.67 7.64
C LEU A 67 1.63 -5.24 8.82
N ILE A 68 2.43 -4.43 9.51
CA ILE A 68 3.29 -4.91 10.60
C ILE A 68 2.47 -5.27 11.84
N ASN A 69 1.49 -4.44 12.21
CA ASN A 69 0.70 -4.66 13.43
C ASN A 69 -0.32 -5.81 13.28
N SER A 70 -0.56 -6.28 12.05
CA SER A 70 -1.35 -7.50 11.81
C SER A 70 -0.71 -8.77 12.40
N ASN A 71 0.61 -8.74 12.69
CA ASN A 71 1.39 -9.91 13.11
C ASN A 71 1.36 -11.08 12.11
N GLU A 72 1.07 -10.82 10.83
CA GLU A 72 0.96 -11.85 9.80
C GLU A 72 2.26 -12.20 9.09
N PHE A 73 3.32 -11.44 9.35
CA PHE A 73 4.59 -11.53 8.65
C PHE A 73 5.73 -11.89 9.60
N ASP A 74 6.71 -12.63 9.08
CA ASP A 74 7.93 -12.93 9.83
C ASP A 74 8.83 -11.69 10.00
N GLN A 75 9.85 -11.82 10.85
CA GLN A 75 10.74 -10.70 11.18
C GLN A 75 11.53 -10.17 9.97
N GLU A 76 11.84 -11.02 8.99
CA GLU A 76 12.56 -10.61 7.78
C GLU A 76 11.65 -9.79 6.87
N THR A 77 10.42 -10.26 6.67
CA THR A 77 9.41 -9.56 5.87
C THR A 77 9.01 -8.23 6.53
N VAL A 78 8.87 -8.19 7.86
CA VAL A 78 8.65 -6.94 8.61
C VAL A 78 9.79 -5.94 8.40
N LYS A 79 11.05 -6.40 8.41
CA LYS A 79 12.21 -5.53 8.12
C LYS A 79 12.17 -5.00 6.68
N GLN A 80 11.81 -5.84 5.71
CA GLN A 80 11.68 -5.44 4.32
C GLN A 80 10.60 -4.38 4.12
N ILE A 81 9.40 -4.58 4.69
CA ILE A 81 8.31 -3.59 4.64
C ILE A 81 8.75 -2.24 5.22
N LYS A 82 9.47 -2.26 6.37
CA LYS A 82 10.00 -1.02 6.98
C LYS A 82 10.98 -0.32 6.03
N SER A 83 11.94 -1.05 5.48
CA SER A 83 12.96 -0.50 4.57
C SER A 83 12.33 0.05 3.29
N ASP A 84 11.34 -0.65 2.74
CA ASP A 84 10.63 -0.28 1.53
C ASP A 84 9.89 1.04 1.72
N ILE A 85 9.08 1.13 2.78
CA ILE A 85 8.36 2.37 3.09
C ILE A 85 9.33 3.49 3.42
N GLN A 86 10.41 3.24 4.17
CA GLN A 86 11.44 4.25 4.42
C GLN A 86 12.07 4.77 3.14
N ARG A 87 12.31 3.89 2.14
CA ARG A 87 12.85 4.32 0.85
C ARG A 87 11.86 5.18 0.06
N LEU A 88 10.57 4.82 0.08
CA LEU A 88 9.52 5.61 -0.56
C LEU A 88 9.32 6.96 0.14
N LEU A 89 9.60 7.03 1.45
CA LEU A 89 9.48 8.23 2.28
C LEU A 89 10.76 9.13 2.27
N ILE A 90 11.46 9.23 1.12
CA ILE A 90 12.55 10.19 0.89
C ILE A 90 12.13 11.19 -0.20
N PHE A 91 11.72 12.39 0.20
CA PHE A 91 11.20 13.43 -0.69
C PHE A 91 12.15 13.74 -1.86
N GLU A 92 13.44 14.00 -1.56
CA GLU A 92 14.44 14.41 -2.54
C GLU A 92 14.84 13.29 -3.52
N GLN A 93 14.36 12.07 -3.30
CA GLN A 93 14.71 10.90 -4.11
C GLN A 93 13.45 10.14 -4.53
N PRO A 94 12.64 10.67 -5.47
CA PRO A 94 11.51 9.94 -6.05
C PRO A 94 11.93 8.54 -6.49
N TYR A 95 11.17 7.52 -6.08
CA TYR A 95 11.45 6.14 -6.43
C TYR A 95 10.67 5.74 -7.67
N LEU A 96 11.39 5.49 -8.77
CA LEU A 96 10.81 5.28 -10.12
C LEU A 96 10.87 3.82 -10.59
N GLU A 97 11.41 2.92 -9.78
CA GLU A 97 11.40 1.48 -10.09
C GLU A 97 10.14 0.85 -9.49
N ASP A 98 9.56 -0.10 -10.21
CA ASP A 98 8.32 -0.75 -9.78
C ASP A 98 8.50 -1.80 -8.69
N ASP A 99 9.74 -2.25 -8.43
CA ASP A 99 10.03 -3.41 -7.58
C ASP A 99 9.56 -3.25 -6.13
N ILE A 100 9.64 -2.04 -5.55
CA ILE A 100 9.15 -1.75 -4.20
C ILE A 100 7.61 -1.75 -4.20
N TYR A 101 6.98 -1.10 -5.17
CA TYR A 101 5.52 -1.00 -5.24
C TYR A 101 4.87 -2.37 -5.49
N ASP A 102 5.45 -3.17 -6.39
CA ASP A 102 5.04 -4.56 -6.65
C ASP A 102 5.18 -5.40 -5.38
N ARG A 103 6.32 -5.29 -4.69
CA ARG A 103 6.57 -6.05 -3.47
C ARG A 103 5.63 -5.68 -2.34
N LEU A 104 5.32 -4.39 -2.16
CA LEU A 104 4.32 -3.95 -1.18
C LEU A 104 2.91 -4.43 -1.56
N THR A 105 2.57 -4.40 -2.85
CA THR A 105 1.31 -4.94 -3.37
C THR A 105 1.18 -6.44 -3.10
N ASP A 106 2.25 -7.22 -3.29
CA ASP A 106 2.28 -8.64 -2.94
C ASP A 106 2.02 -8.85 -1.44
N ARG A 107 2.58 -8.01 -0.55
CA ARG A 107 2.29 -8.08 0.89
C ARG A 107 0.85 -7.73 1.23
N ILE A 108 0.23 -6.81 0.50
CA ILE A 108 -1.20 -6.50 0.66
C ILE A 108 -2.05 -7.70 0.25
N VAL A 109 -1.68 -8.40 -0.83
CA VAL A 109 -2.36 -9.64 -1.25
C VAL A 109 -2.16 -10.76 -0.22
N ASP A 110 -0.94 -10.93 0.32
CA ASP A 110 -0.65 -11.88 1.40
C ASP A 110 -1.56 -11.61 2.62
N TRP A 111 -1.72 -10.35 2.99
CA TRP A 111 -2.60 -9.93 4.08
C TRP A 111 -4.08 -10.21 3.77
N PHE A 112 -4.53 -9.87 2.56
CA PHE A 112 -5.90 -10.08 2.08
C PHE A 112 -6.31 -11.56 2.09
N ILE A 113 -5.41 -12.48 1.75
CA ILE A 113 -5.73 -13.92 1.75
C ILE A 113 -6.06 -14.43 3.16
N LYS A 114 -5.45 -13.83 4.18
CA LYS A 114 -5.72 -14.15 5.59
C LYS A 114 -6.93 -13.38 6.13
N HIS A 115 -7.30 -12.28 5.47
CA HIS A 115 -8.43 -11.42 5.80
C HIS A 115 -9.35 -11.24 4.58
N PRO A 116 -9.98 -12.33 4.09
CA PRO A 116 -10.74 -12.30 2.84
C PRO A 116 -12.04 -11.51 2.96
N ASP A 117 -12.59 -11.43 4.17
CA ASP A 117 -13.78 -10.63 4.46
C ASP A 117 -13.42 -9.14 4.54
N PRO A 118 -14.26 -8.23 4.02
CA PRO A 118 -14.02 -6.79 4.10
C PRO A 118 -13.81 -6.33 5.54
N VAL A 119 -12.65 -5.73 5.81
CA VAL A 119 -12.34 -5.15 7.13
C VAL A 119 -12.61 -3.66 7.06
N SER A 120 -13.44 -3.13 7.95
CA SER A 120 -13.76 -1.69 7.99
C SER A 120 -12.50 -0.86 8.19
N HIS A 121 -12.33 0.18 7.37
CA HIS A 121 -11.28 1.18 7.52
C HIS A 121 -11.83 2.42 8.23
N GLU A 122 -11.13 2.90 9.25
CA GLU A 122 -11.43 4.16 9.92
C GLU A 122 -10.80 5.32 9.12
N LEU A 123 -11.64 6.19 8.57
CA LEU A 123 -11.17 7.31 7.74
C LEU A 123 -10.33 8.29 8.56
N ASN A 124 -9.15 8.64 8.04
CA ASN A 124 -8.30 9.64 8.65
C ASN A 124 -8.73 11.05 8.21
N PRO A 125 -9.22 11.92 9.13
CA PRO A 125 -9.69 13.26 8.76
C PRO A 125 -8.58 14.18 8.24
N ASP A 126 -7.32 13.91 8.57
CA ASP A 126 -6.16 14.69 8.13
C ASP A 126 -5.60 14.21 6.76
N LEU A 127 -6.17 13.14 6.20
CA LEU A 127 -5.78 12.61 4.90
C LEU A 127 -6.71 13.14 3.79
N HIS A 128 -6.25 14.20 3.11
CA HIS A 128 -6.99 14.90 2.05
C HIS A 128 -6.58 14.50 0.62
N ARG A 129 -6.01 13.30 0.42
CA ARG A 129 -5.48 12.79 -0.88
C ARG A 129 -6.36 11.79 -1.60
#